data_AF-A0A0W0VUC2-F1
#
_entry.id   AF-A0A0W0VUC2-F1
#
_cell.length_a   1.000
_cell.length_b   1.000
_cell.length_c   1.000
_cell.angle_alpha   90.00
_cell.angle_beta   90.00
_cell.angle_gamma   90.00
#
_symmetry.space_group_name_H-M   'P 1'
#
loop_
_entity.id
_entity.type
_entity.pdbx_description
1 polymer ?
#
loop_
_entity_poly.entity_id
_entity_poly.type
_entity_poly.pdbx_seq_one_letter_code
_entity_poly.pdbx_strand_id
1 'polypeptide(L)'
;MAETIDDLTITFHDNGTEITKELGKYVLSKGAWTTIMFRYQDWDNSTKDYGPVKYSIRRYQKRNNQYWMKSKFNISSEEQARKIIEVLSQWLEEDKK
;
A
#
# COMPACT_ATOMS: atom_id res chain seq x y z
N MET A 1 1.15 -9.10 -12.75
CA MET A 1 0.17 -9.70 -11.82
C MET A 1 0.96 -10.47 -10.79
N ALA A 2 0.66 -10.29 -9.50
CA ALA A 2 1.39 -10.92 -8.40
C ALA A 2 0.81 -12.31 -8.08
N GLU A 3 1.69 -13.30 -7.88
CA GLU A 3 1.31 -14.67 -7.49
C GLU A 3 1.25 -14.81 -5.97
N THR A 4 2.12 -14.09 -5.25
CA THR A 4 2.16 -14.06 -3.80
C THR A 4 1.76 -12.69 -3.23
N ILE A 5 1.48 -12.65 -1.93
CA ILE A 5 1.20 -11.40 -1.22
C ILE A 5 2.47 -10.55 -1.13
N ASP A 6 3.64 -11.20 -1.04
CA ASP A 6 4.93 -10.54 -0.96
C ASP A 6 5.27 -9.77 -2.25
N ASP A 7 4.85 -10.29 -3.41
CA ASP A 7 5.01 -9.62 -4.71
C ASP A 7 4.10 -8.40 -4.92
N LEU A 8 3.08 -8.21 -4.07
CA LEU A 8 2.19 -7.06 -4.19
C LEU A 8 2.89 -5.79 -3.70
N THR A 9 3.20 -4.89 -4.62
CA THR A 9 3.83 -3.60 -4.34
C THR A 9 2.99 -2.44 -4.87
N ILE A 10 3.18 -1.26 -4.28
CA ILE A 10 2.71 0.01 -4.84
C ILE A 10 3.76 0.67 -5.75
N THR A 11 5.00 0.19 -5.74
CA THR A 11 6.08 0.72 -6.57
C THR A 11 5.71 0.65 -8.04
N PHE A 12 5.96 1.74 -8.75
CA PHE A 12 5.69 1.84 -10.17
C PHE A 12 6.81 2.62 -10.87
N HIS A 13 7.30 2.05 -11.97
CA HIS A 13 8.31 2.67 -12.81
C HIS A 13 7.70 3.11 -14.13
N ASP A 14 8.00 4.34 -14.54
CA ASP A 14 7.68 4.88 -15.86
C ASP A 14 8.97 5.31 -16.55
N ASN A 15 9.21 4.80 -17.77
CA ASN A 15 10.38 5.13 -18.58
C ASN A 15 11.73 5.02 -17.83
N GLY A 16 11.87 4.02 -16.94
CA GLY A 16 13.07 3.77 -16.14
C GLY A 16 13.19 4.59 -14.84
N THR A 17 12.25 5.51 -14.57
CA THR A 17 12.19 6.29 -13.32
C THR A 17 11.16 5.66 -12.38
N GLU A 18 11.51 5.48 -11.10
CA GLU A 18 10.54 5.11 -10.06
C GLU A 18 9.64 6.30 -9.77
N ILE A 19 8.43 6.30 -10.34
CA ILE A 19 7.50 7.43 -10.16
C ILE A 19 6.60 7.28 -8.94
N THR A 20 6.48 6.05 -8.42
CA THR A 20 5.86 5.77 -7.14
C THR A 20 6.82 4.89 -6.36
N LYS A 21 7.29 5.39 -5.21
CA LYS A 21 8.26 4.73 -4.35
C LYS A 21 7.59 4.18 -3.10
N GLU A 22 7.64 2.87 -2.89
CA GLU A 22 7.18 2.23 -1.66
C GLU A 22 8.16 2.52 -0.50
N LEU A 23 7.63 3.02 0.62
CA LEU A 23 8.37 3.27 1.86
C LEU A 23 7.99 2.28 2.96
N GLY A 24 6.79 1.74 2.91
CA GLY A 24 6.29 0.81 3.91
C GLY A 24 5.10 0.00 3.40
N LYS A 25 5.01 -1.23 3.86
CA LYS A 25 3.95 -2.18 3.50
C LYS A 25 3.50 -2.92 4.74
N TYR A 26 2.19 -2.95 4.96
CA TYR A 26 1.58 -3.68 6.07
C TYR A 26 0.38 -4.50 5.59
N VAL A 27 0.37 -5.80 5.90
CA VAL A 27 -0.71 -6.71 5.48
C VAL A 27 -1.77 -6.77 6.57
N LEU A 28 -2.88 -6.03 6.38
CA LEU A 28 -4.01 -6.01 7.32
C LEU A 28 -4.76 -7.34 7.39
N SER A 29 -4.91 -8.02 6.26
CA SER A 29 -5.61 -9.31 6.18
C SER A 29 -5.03 -10.17 5.08
N LYS A 30 -4.99 -11.50 5.30
CA LYS A 30 -4.51 -12.49 4.34
C LYS A 30 -5.66 -13.44 3.93
N GLY A 31 -5.54 -14.06 2.76
CA GLY A 31 -6.44 -15.12 2.29
C GLY A 31 -6.87 -14.93 0.83
N ALA A 32 -8.05 -15.43 0.49
CA ALA A 32 -8.69 -15.17 -0.80
C ALA A 32 -8.96 -13.68 -1.04
N TRP A 33 -9.08 -12.92 0.05
CA TRP A 33 -9.10 -11.48 0.03
C TRP A 33 -8.01 -10.90 0.92
N THR A 34 -7.10 -10.15 0.31
CA THR A 34 -5.95 -9.56 0.98
C THR A 34 -6.13 -8.05 1.01
N THR A 35 -5.98 -7.42 2.17
CA THR A 35 -5.91 -5.95 2.27
C THR A 35 -4.51 -5.57 2.70
N ILE A 36 -3.91 -4.63 1.97
CA ILE A 36 -2.56 -4.14 2.23
C ILE A 36 -2.62 -2.63 2.38
N MET A 37 -1.96 -2.12 3.41
CA MET A 37 -1.66 -0.70 3.56
C MET A 37 -0.27 -0.44 3.01
N PHE A 38 -0.13 0.66 2.28
CA PHE A 38 1.12 1.13 1.73
C PHE A 38 1.39 2.55 2.22
N ARG A 39 2.64 2.82 2.58
CA ARG A 39 3.22 4.15 2.76
C ARG A 39 4.16 4.37 1.58
N TYR A 40 4.03 5.50 0.89
CA TYR A 40 4.73 5.72 -0.37
C TYR A 40 4.93 7.21 -0.67
N GLN A 41 5.77 7.52 -1.65
CA GLN A 41 5.90 8.86 -2.23
C GLN A 41 5.73 8.78 -3.74
N ASP A 42 5.28 9.88 -4.34
CA ASP A 42 5.27 10.04 -5.79
C ASP A 42 6.39 10.98 -6.21
N TRP A 43 7.00 10.68 -7.35
CA TRP A 43 7.96 11.54 -8.01
C TRP A 43 7.27 12.79 -8.54
N ASP A 44 7.80 13.96 -8.19
CA ASP A 44 7.39 15.23 -8.77
C ASP A 44 8.37 15.60 -9.88
N ASN A 45 7.89 15.53 -11.13
CA ASN A 45 8.69 15.85 -12.30
C ASN A 45 9.12 17.32 -12.36
N SER A 46 8.43 18.20 -11.64
CA SER A 46 8.70 19.64 -11.59
C SER A 46 9.89 19.94 -10.69
N THR A 47 9.94 19.31 -9.52
CA THR A 47 11.02 19.50 -8.53
C THR A 47 12.16 18.51 -8.70
N LYS A 48 11.94 17.44 -9.48
CA LYS A 48 12.86 16.29 -9.62
C LYS A 48 13.19 15.65 -8.27
N ASP A 49 12.19 15.56 -7.41
CA ASP A 49 12.30 14.91 -6.10
C ASP A 49 11.00 14.21 -5.73
N TYR A 50 11.04 13.39 -4.67
CA TYR A 50 9.87 12.77 -4.11
C TYR A 50 9.06 13.76 -3.28
N GLY A 51 7.75 13.81 -3.54
CA GLY A 51 6.81 14.64 -2.80
C GLY A 51 6.57 14.17 -1.36
N PRO A 52 5.58 14.75 -0.66
CA PRO A 52 5.24 14.34 0.70
C PRO A 52 4.80 12.87 0.76
N VAL A 53 5.01 12.25 1.92
CA VAL A 53 4.56 10.88 2.21
C VAL A 53 3.04 10.76 2.07
N LYS A 54 2.61 9.69 1.40
CA LYS A 54 1.22 9.33 1.15
C LYS A 54 0.95 7.92 1.65
N TYR A 55 -0.34 7.64 1.82
CA TYR A 55 -0.82 6.36 2.36
C TYR A 55 -1.95 5.82 1.48
N SER A 56 -1.95 4.51 1.20
CA SER A 56 -2.98 3.85 0.40
C SER A 56 -3.38 2.54 1.03
N ILE A 57 -4.69 2.22 1.02
CA ILE A 57 -5.21 0.91 1.40
C ILE A 57 -5.73 0.23 0.14
N ARG A 58 -5.15 -0.90 -0.24
CA ARG A 58 -5.52 -1.66 -1.44
C ARG A 58 -6.06 -3.03 -1.07
N ARG A 59 -7.23 -3.37 -1.62
CA ARG A 59 -7.84 -4.68 -1.49
C ARG A 59 -7.57 -5.49 -2.75
N TYR A 60 -7.17 -6.73 -2.57
CA TYR A 60 -6.91 -7.68 -3.63
C TYR A 60 -7.78 -8.92 -3.43
N GLN A 61 -8.26 -9.49 -4.51
CA GLN A 61 -8.96 -10.77 -4.53
C GLN A 61 -8.12 -11.77 -5.31
N LYS A 62 -7.79 -12.93 -4.71
CA LYS A 62 -7.12 -14.02 -5.40
C LYS A 62 -8.12 -14.76 -6.29
N ARG A 63 -7.86 -14.83 -7.59
CA ARG A 63 -8.60 -15.62 -8.58
C ARG A 63 -7.61 -16.24 -9.55
N ASN A 64 -7.76 -17.52 -9.86
CA ASN A 64 -6.85 -18.27 -10.75
C ASN A 64 -5.37 -18.09 -10.37
N ASN A 65 -5.06 -18.25 -9.08
CA ASN A 65 -3.74 -18.02 -8.49
C ASN A 65 -3.15 -16.60 -8.60
N GLN A 66 -3.87 -15.63 -9.15
CA GLN A 66 -3.41 -14.25 -9.30
C GLN A 66 -4.21 -13.28 -8.44
N TYR A 67 -3.56 -12.23 -7.93
CA TYR A 67 -4.21 -11.18 -7.18
C TYR A 67 -4.74 -10.05 -8.08
N TRP A 68 -6.03 -9.74 -7.94
CA TRP A 68 -6.71 -8.68 -8.66
C TRP A 68 -7.12 -7.56 -7.72
N MET A 69 -6.70 -6.33 -8.00
CA MET A 69 -7.07 -5.16 -7.20
C MET A 69 -8.56 -4.85 -7.31
N LYS A 70 -9.17 -4.42 -6.20
CA LYS A 70 -10.54 -3.91 -6.12
C LYS A 70 -10.52 -2.45 -5.68
N SER A 71 -11.31 -1.62 -6.36
CA SER A 71 -11.35 -0.17 -6.17
C SER A 71 -12.09 0.27 -4.90
N LYS A 72 -12.91 -0.60 -4.30
CA LYS A 72 -13.69 -0.32 -3.10
C LYS A 72 -13.42 -1.37 -2.03
N PHE A 73 -13.36 -0.92 -0.78
CA PHE A 73 -13.19 -1.76 0.40
C PHE A 73 -13.89 -1.10 1.59
N ASN A 74 -14.51 -1.92 2.45
CA ASN A 74 -15.18 -1.50 3.66
C ASN A 74 -14.42 -2.03 4.87
N ILE A 75 -14.23 -1.20 5.89
CA ILE A 75 -13.73 -1.63 7.20
C ILE A 75 -14.90 -2.31 7.92
N SER A 76 -14.88 -3.65 7.97
CA SER A 76 -16.05 -4.44 8.39
C SER A 76 -16.05 -4.80 9.88
N SER A 77 -15.00 -4.47 10.62
CA SER A 77 -14.90 -4.74 12.05
C SER A 77 -14.13 -3.65 12.78
N GLU A 78 -14.44 -3.50 14.06
CA GLU A 78 -13.73 -2.59 14.96
C GLU A 78 -12.25 -2.95 15.08
N GLU A 79 -11.92 -4.24 15.16
CA GLU A 79 -10.54 -4.72 15.21
C GLU A 79 -9.73 -4.25 13.99
N GLN A 80 -10.33 -4.30 12.81
CA GLN A 80 -9.69 -3.83 11.58
C GLN A 80 -9.48 -2.31 11.59
N ALA A 81 -10.45 -1.54 12.10
CA ALA A 81 -10.31 -0.11 12.29
C ALA A 81 -9.15 0.22 13.24
N ARG A 82 -9.08 -0.48 14.39
CA ARG A 82 -8.02 -0.30 15.38
C ARG A 82 -6.63 -0.61 14.81
N LYS A 83 -6.49 -1.71 14.06
CA LYS A 83 -5.23 -2.05 13.37
C LYS A 83 -4.79 -0.99 12.36
N ILE A 84 -5.73 -0.41 11.61
CA ILE A 84 -5.43 0.69 10.68
C ILE A 84 -4.87 1.89 11.44
N ILE A 85 -5.50 2.27 12.55
CA ILE A 85 -5.05 3.39 13.39
C ILE A 85 -3.64 3.12 13.93
N GLU A 86 -3.40 1.95 14.51
CA GLU A 86 -2.11 1.55 15.07
C GLU A 86 -0.98 1.68 14.04
N VAL A 87 -1.16 1.11 12.85
CA VAL A 87 -0.16 1.13 11.78
C VAL A 87 0.10 2.55 11.28
N LEU A 88 -0.95 3.36 11.09
CA LEU A 88 -0.78 4.76 10.68
C LEU A 88 -0.08 5.58 11.75
N SER A 89 -0.44 5.39 13.02
CA SER A 89 0.22 6.06 14.14
C SER A 89 1.71 5.72 14.20
N GLN A 90 2.08 4.45 14.06
CA GLN A 90 3.47 4.02 14.03
C GLN A 90 4.24 4.69 12.88
N TRP A 91 3.69 4.67 11.66
CA TRP A 91 4.35 5.30 10.51
C TRP A 91 4.52 6.81 10.65
N LEU A 92 3.52 7.50 11.24
CA LEU A 92 3.61 8.93 11.51
C LEU A 92 4.65 9.26 12.60
N GLU A 93 4.94 8.34 13.52
CA GLU A 93 6.03 8.50 14.48
C GLU A 93 7.40 8.29 13.85
N GLU A 94 7.52 7.34 12.92
CA GLU A 94 8.73 7.12 12.13
C GLU A 94 9.07 8.34 11.25
N ASP A 95 8.06 9.01 10.68
CA ASP A 95 8.21 10.23 9.87
C ASP A 95 8.68 11.47 10.67
N LYS A 96 8.52 11.47 11.99
CA LYS A 96 8.95 12.59 12.86
C LYS A 96 10.44 12.55 13.22
N LYS A 97 11.11 11.43 12.99
CA LYS A 97 12.54 11.25 13.29
C LYS A 97 13.41 11.63 12.11
#